data_AF-A0A925ML54-F1
#
_entry.id   AF-A0A925ML54-F1
#
_cell.length_a   1.000
_cell.length_b   1.000
_cell.length_c   1.000
_cell.angle_alpha   90.00
_cell.angle_beta   90.00
_cell.angle_gamma   90.00
#
_symmetry.space_group_name_H-M   'P 1'
#
loop_
_entity.id
_entity.type
_entity.pdbx_description
1 polymer ?
#
loop_
_entity_poly.entity_id
_entity_poly.type
_entity_poly.pdbx_seq_one_letter_code
_entity_poly.pdbx_strand_id
1 'polypeptide(L)'
;LTNIFTGRPARGIANRVMRELGPISAAAPDFPHAGGALAPLRAKTEPAGSGDFMPLWSGQAAHLAHECPAAELTAQLAQDALARLSPYSRR
;
A
#
# COMPACT_ATOMS: atom_id res chain seq x y z
N LEU A 1 -8.38 -0.78 -5.57
CA LEU A 1 -8.62 -1.41 -4.25
C LEU A 1 -8.65 -2.91 -4.47
N THR A 2 -8.26 -3.71 -3.48
CA THR A 2 -8.22 -5.18 -3.58
C THR A 2 -8.74 -5.88 -2.33
N ASN A 3 -9.49 -6.97 -2.48
CA ASN A 3 -9.87 -7.86 -1.38
C ASN A 3 -9.06 -9.16 -1.35
N ILE A 4 -8.16 -9.38 -2.33
CA ILE A 4 -7.46 -10.65 -2.56
C ILE A 4 -6.55 -11.06 -1.39
N PHE A 5 -5.97 -10.10 -0.67
CA PHE A 5 -5.00 -10.40 0.39
C PHE A 5 -5.59 -10.55 1.78
N THR A 6 -6.81 -10.06 2.01
CA THR A 6 -7.38 -9.97 3.37
C THR A 6 -8.85 -10.38 3.44
N GLY A 7 -9.59 -10.41 2.33
CA GLY A 7 -11.05 -10.60 2.31
C GLY A 7 -11.84 -9.29 2.45
N ARG A 8 -11.17 -8.13 2.58
CA ARG A 8 -11.80 -6.80 2.60
C ARG A 8 -11.05 -5.82 1.70
N PRO A 9 -11.73 -4.81 1.12
CA PRO A 9 -11.06 -3.82 0.26
C PRO A 9 -9.94 -3.06 0.97
N ALA A 10 -8.72 -3.14 0.43
CA ALA A 10 -7.54 -2.37 0.82
C ALA A 10 -6.85 -1.75 -0.41
N ARG A 11 -5.99 -0.74 -0.25
CA ARG A 11 -5.25 -0.13 -1.37
C ARG A 11 -3.79 -0.60 -1.37
N GLY A 12 -3.36 -1.14 -2.49
CA GLY A 12 -1.97 -1.50 -2.74
C GLY A 12 -1.57 -1.27 -4.19
N ILE A 13 -0.27 -1.37 -4.42
CA ILE A 13 0.36 -1.37 -5.74
C ILE A 13 -0.14 -2.62 -6.48
N ALA A 14 -0.58 -2.45 -7.74
CA ALA A 14 -1.11 -3.56 -8.52
C ALA A 14 0.00 -4.57 -8.88
N ASN A 15 -0.17 -5.83 -8.46
CA ASN A 15 0.74 -6.93 -8.78
C ASN A 15 0.05 -8.03 -9.60
N ARG A 16 0.77 -9.13 -9.85
CA ARG A 16 0.30 -10.21 -10.74
C ARG A 16 -0.99 -10.84 -10.27
N VAL A 17 -1.10 -11.23 -9.00
CA VAL A 17 -2.32 -11.90 -8.50
C VAL A 17 -3.57 -11.02 -8.65
N MET A 18 -3.43 -9.70 -8.46
CA MET A 18 -4.52 -8.74 -8.70
C MET A 18 -4.90 -8.60 -10.18
N ARG A 19 -3.92 -8.71 -11.10
CA ARG A 19 -4.17 -8.64 -12.54
C ARG A 19 -4.84 -9.91 -13.07
N GLU A 20 -4.46 -11.07 -12.52
CA GLU A 20 -4.95 -12.37 -12.98
C GLU A 20 -6.31 -12.74 -12.37
N LEU A 21 -6.54 -12.50 -11.07
CA LEU A 21 -7.79 -12.85 -10.40
C LEU A 21 -8.83 -11.72 -10.38
N GLY A 22 -8.44 -10.54 -10.89
CA GLY A 22 -9.14 -9.29 -10.66
C GLY A 22 -8.80 -8.71 -9.29
N PRO A 23 -8.77 -7.36 -9.16
CA PRO A 23 -8.42 -6.73 -7.90
C PRO A 23 -9.52 -6.95 -6.86
N ILE A 24 -10.78 -7.04 -7.27
CA ILE A 24 -11.90 -7.44 -6.40
C ILE A 24 -12.47 -8.75 -6.94
N SER A 25 -12.44 -9.81 -6.12
CA SER A 25 -12.92 -11.12 -6.51
C SER A 25 -13.90 -11.69 -5.49
N ALA A 26 -15.01 -12.24 -5.97
CA ALA A 26 -15.96 -13.00 -5.15
C ALA A 26 -15.39 -14.34 -4.66
N ALA A 27 -14.28 -14.80 -5.26
CA ALA A 27 -13.60 -16.02 -4.84
C ALA A 27 -12.64 -15.80 -3.65
N ALA A 28 -12.35 -14.55 -3.28
CA ALA A 28 -11.55 -14.27 -2.10
C ALA A 28 -12.35 -14.64 -0.84
N PRO A 29 -11.80 -15.46 0.08
CA PRO A 29 -12.44 -15.75 1.36
C PRO A 29 -12.73 -14.47 2.15
N ASP A 30 -13.80 -14.49 2.94
CA ASP A 30 -14.14 -13.37 3.82
C ASP A 30 -13.00 -13.04 4.79
N PHE A 31 -12.93 -11.78 5.19
CA PHE A 31 -11.93 -11.34 6.16
C PHE A 31 -12.09 -12.09 7.49
N PRO A 32 -10.99 -12.56 8.11
CA PRO A 32 -9.58 -12.32 7.77
C PRO A 32 -8.88 -13.44 6.95
N HIS A 33 -9.63 -14.32 6.30
CA HIS A 33 -9.11 -15.63 5.87
C HIS A 33 -8.32 -15.62 4.53
N ALA A 34 -8.50 -14.61 3.67
CA ALA A 34 -7.89 -14.63 2.33
C ALA A 34 -6.35 -14.68 2.33
N GLY A 35 -5.70 -14.06 3.33
CA GLY A 35 -4.24 -14.01 3.41
C GLY A 35 -3.60 -15.40 3.57
N GLY A 36 -4.29 -16.33 4.25
CA GLY A 36 -3.80 -17.69 4.42
C GLY A 36 -3.66 -18.46 3.10
N ALA A 37 -4.56 -18.22 2.14
CA ALA A 37 -4.53 -18.88 0.83
C ALA A 37 -3.30 -18.48 -0.01
N LEU A 38 -2.78 -17.26 0.19
CA LEU A 38 -1.62 -16.74 -0.54
C LEU A 38 -0.29 -16.95 0.17
N ALA A 39 -0.30 -17.32 1.45
CA ALA A 39 0.92 -17.46 2.25
C ALA A 39 1.96 -18.43 1.64
N PRO A 40 1.59 -19.61 1.11
CA PRO A 40 2.57 -20.50 0.48
C PRO A 40 3.21 -19.91 -0.78
N LEU A 41 2.43 -19.19 -1.59
CA LEU A 41 2.92 -18.52 -2.81
C LEU A 41 3.89 -17.41 -2.45
N ARG A 42 3.50 -16.55 -1.50
CA ARG A 42 4.36 -15.48 -0.97
C ARG A 42 5.68 -16.04 -0.43
N ALA A 43 5.63 -17.09 0.40
CA ALA A 43 6.82 -17.69 0.99
C ALA A 43 7.83 -18.19 -0.07
N LYS A 44 7.35 -18.57 -1.26
CA LYS A 44 8.20 -19.00 -2.37
C LYS A 44 8.74 -17.83 -3.20
N THR A 45 7.96 -16.77 -3.40
CA THR A 45 8.33 -15.67 -4.31
C THR A 45 9.06 -14.52 -3.62
N GLU A 46 8.76 -14.24 -2.36
CA GLU A 46 9.35 -13.14 -1.58
C GLU A 46 10.89 -13.25 -1.46
N PRO A 47 11.50 -14.41 -1.19
CA PRO A 47 12.96 -14.54 -1.15
C PRO A 47 13.65 -14.26 -2.49
N ALA A 48 12.93 -14.40 -3.61
CA ALA A 48 13.41 -14.06 -4.94
C ALA A 48 13.13 -12.59 -5.32
N GLY A 49 12.64 -11.77 -4.39
CA GLY A 49 12.30 -10.37 -4.62
C GLY A 49 11.02 -10.14 -5.44
N SER A 50 10.20 -11.17 -5.65
CA SER A 50 8.95 -11.04 -6.41
C SER A 50 7.79 -10.60 -5.52
N GLY A 51 7.23 -9.43 -5.86
CA GLY A 51 6.04 -8.86 -5.23
C GLY A 51 4.70 -9.42 -5.73
N ASP A 52 4.72 -10.47 -6.55
CA ASP A 52 3.54 -10.97 -7.29
C ASP A 52 2.37 -11.42 -6.42
N PHE A 53 2.68 -11.90 -5.20
CA PHE A 53 1.71 -12.39 -4.21
C PHE A 53 1.81 -11.65 -2.87
N MET A 54 2.51 -10.52 -2.83
CA MET A 54 2.70 -9.72 -1.63
C MET A 54 1.62 -8.64 -1.49
N PRO A 55 1.13 -8.36 -0.27
CA PRO A 55 0.26 -7.22 -0.01
C PRO A 55 1.07 -5.91 -0.01
N LEU A 56 1.35 -5.36 -1.20
CA LEU A 56 2.14 -4.13 -1.38
C LEU A 56 1.31 -2.87 -1.06
N TRP A 57 1.00 -2.63 0.21
CA TRP A 57 0.15 -1.52 0.63
C TRP A 57 0.73 -0.15 0.32
N SER A 58 -0.10 0.71 -0.28
CA SER A 58 0.31 2.07 -0.61
C SER A 58 -0.88 2.97 -0.92
N GLY A 59 -0.70 4.27 -0.70
CA GLY A 59 -1.61 5.33 -1.17
C GLY A 59 -1.50 5.56 -2.69
N GLN A 60 -2.31 6.48 -3.24
CA GLN A 60 -2.21 6.84 -4.67
C GLN A 60 -0.97 7.68 -4.98
N ALA A 61 -0.48 8.45 -4.00
CA ALA A 61 0.69 9.31 -4.14
C ALA A 61 2.02 8.58 -3.83
N ALA A 62 2.07 7.26 -3.99
CA ALA A 62 3.25 6.44 -3.69
C ALA A 62 4.54 6.95 -4.35
N HIS A 63 4.41 7.52 -5.56
CA HIS A 63 5.52 8.06 -6.34
C HIS A 63 6.14 9.34 -5.77
N LEU A 64 5.49 9.97 -4.78
CA LEU A 64 6.04 11.12 -4.05
C LEU A 64 6.85 10.70 -2.82
N ALA A 65 6.88 9.40 -2.49
CA ALA A 65 7.67 8.89 -1.39
C ALA A 65 9.16 9.05 -1.68
N HIS A 66 9.93 9.33 -0.64
CA HIS A 66 11.38 9.45 -0.67
C HIS A 66 11.96 8.80 0.58
N GLU A 67 13.16 8.26 0.44
CA GLU A 67 13.85 7.55 1.52
C GLU A 67 14.67 8.55 2.33
N CYS A 68 14.28 8.77 3.58
CA CYS A 68 15.04 9.56 4.55
C CYS A 68 14.65 9.15 5.99
N PRO A 69 15.42 9.57 7.01
CA PRO A 69 15.03 9.36 8.40
C PRO A 69 13.65 9.94 8.71
N ALA A 70 12.82 9.21 9.45
CA ALA A 70 11.45 9.64 9.78
C ALA A 70 11.39 11.00 10.50
N ALA A 71 12.41 11.33 11.31
CA ALA A 71 12.51 12.63 11.97
C ALA A 71 12.70 13.79 10.98
N GLU A 72 13.53 13.60 9.96
CA GLU A 72 13.77 14.59 8.90
C GLU A 72 12.51 14.81 8.07
N LEU A 73 11.86 13.72 7.64
CA LEU A 73 10.59 13.79 6.91
C LEU A 73 9.53 14.58 7.68
N THR A 74 9.40 14.29 8.98
CA THR A 74 8.41 14.95 9.84
C THR A 74 8.67 16.45 9.96
N ALA A 75 9.93 16.84 10.17
CA ALA A 75 10.32 18.24 10.24
C ALA A 75 10.08 18.97 8.91
N GLN A 76 10.45 18.36 7.78
CA GLN A 76 10.22 18.90 6.45
C GLN A 76 8.72 19.11 6.17
N LEU A 77 7.88 18.10 6.45
CA LEU A 77 6.43 18.20 6.26
C LEU A 77 5.82 19.34 7.10
N ALA A 78 6.29 19.52 8.34
CA ALA A 78 5.84 20.62 9.20
C ALA A 78 6.24 21.99 8.63
N GLN A 79 7.49 22.14 8.18
CA GLN A 79 7.97 23.39 7.55
C GLN A 79 7.20 23.71 6.28
N ASP A 80 7.03 22.73 5.39
CA ASP A 80 6.28 22.87 4.14
C ASP A 80 4.81 23.26 4.40
N ALA A 81 4.19 22.65 5.41
CA ALA A 81 2.82 22.99 5.80
C ALA A 81 2.70 24.42 6.31
N LEU A 82 3.61 24.86 7.20
CA LEU A 82 3.63 26.23 7.71
C LEU A 82 3.85 27.24 6.58
N ALA A 83 4.77 26.97 5.65
CA ALA A 83 5.01 27.82 4.49
C ALA A 83 3.75 27.97 3.63
N ARG A 84 3.05 26.85 3.34
CA ARG A 84 1.80 26.83 2.57
C ARG A 84 0.63 27.53 3.26
N LEU A 85 0.57 27.46 4.58
CA LEU A 85 -0.50 28.06 5.38
C LEU A 85 -0.24 29.55 5.72
N SER A 86 1.01 30.00 5.64
CA SER A 86 1.40 31.38 6.00
C SER A 86 0.57 32.50 5.33
N PRO A 87 0.12 32.41 4.06
CA PRO A 87 -0.70 33.46 3.45
C PRO A 87 -2.12 33.56 4.05
N TYR A 88 -2.57 32.53 4.76
CA TYR A 88 -3.90 32.44 5.36
C TYR A 88 -3.92 32.77 6.87
N SER A 89 -2.75 33.04 7.46
CA SER A 89 -2.58 33.24 8.92
C SER A 89 -3.07 34.61 9.43
N ARG A 90 -3.53 35.52 8.54
CA ARG A 90 -4.07 36.85 8.91
C ARG A 90 -5.37 37.18 8.18
N ARG A 91 -6.38 36.33 8.33
CA ARG A 91 -7.79 36.69 8.12
C ARG A 91 -8.57 36.47 9.40
#